data_AF-A0A7W4HHW8-F1
#
_entry.id   AF-A0A7W4HHW8-F1
#
_cell.length_a   1.000
_cell.length_b   1.000
_cell.length_c   1.000
_cell.angle_alpha   90.00
_cell.angle_beta   90.00
_cell.angle_gamma   90.00
#
_symmetry.space_group_name_H-M   'P 1'
#
loop_
_entity.id
_entity.type
_entity.pdbx_description
1 polymer ?
#
loop_
_entity_poly.entity_id
_entity_poly.type
_entity_poly.pdbx_seq_one_letter_code
_entity_poly.pdbx_strand_id
1 'polypeptide(L)'
;MKSEVNHKKQQFLDFLRSEYPDYHFHLKSRFSFRYPKMINLDQSTLLDNTPFTDFALQTLHELGHALNEHQNYATSIDRLKLESEAWQTAKFLIKKHQHFKNIEYLN
;
A
#
# COMPACT_ATOMS: atom_id res chain seq x y z
N MET A 1 12.79 18.20 6.52
CA MET A 1 12.55 16.81 6.98
C MET A 1 11.08 16.41 6.88
N LYS A 2 10.16 16.92 7.71
CA LYS A 2 8.73 16.49 7.67
C LYS A 2 8.03 16.80 6.34
N SER A 3 8.30 17.97 5.76
CA SER A 3 7.75 18.40 4.46
C SER A 3 8.18 17.50 3.29
N GLU A 4 9.43 17.04 3.31
CA GLU A 4 10.02 16.21 2.25
C GLU A 4 9.46 14.79 2.27
N VAL A 5 9.32 14.18 3.45
CA VAL A 5 8.73 12.85 3.60
C VAL A 5 7.28 12.85 3.13
N ASN A 6 6.50 13.88 3.49
CA ASN A 6 5.11 14.01 3.04
C ASN A 6 5.03 14.18 1.51
N HIS A 7 5.96 14.93 0.92
CA HIS A 7 6.06 15.06 -0.53
C HIS A 7 6.37 13.72 -1.21
N LYS A 8 7.33 12.94 -0.67
CA LYS A 8 7.67 11.59 -1.15
C LYS A 8 6.46 10.64 -1.08
N LYS A 9 5.71 10.64 0.02
CA LYS A 9 4.47 9.86 0.15
C LYS A 9 3.43 10.27 -0.90
N GLN A 10 3.27 11.57 -1.16
CA GLN A 10 2.33 12.07 -2.17
C GLN A 10 2.73 11.64 -3.59
N GLN A 11 4.01 11.79 -3.96
CA GLN A 11 4.54 11.34 -5.26
C GLN A 11 4.31 9.83 -5.48
N PHE A 12 4.52 9.04 -4.42
CA PHE A 12 4.25 7.60 -4.45
C PHE A 12 2.77 7.29 -4.69
N LEU A 13 1.85 8.00 -4.04
CA LEU A 13 0.42 7.83 -4.29
C LEU A 13 0.00 8.24 -5.70
N ASP A 14 0.55 9.33 -6.21
CA ASP A 14 0.23 9.80 -7.56
C ASP A 14 0.75 8.81 -8.62
N PHE A 15 1.93 8.22 -8.39
CA PHE A 15 2.42 7.11 -9.20
C PHE A 15 1.44 5.92 -9.17
N LEU A 16 1.04 5.45 -7.99
CA LEU A 16 0.14 4.30 -7.88
C LEU A 16 -1.21 4.54 -8.56
N ARG A 17 -1.74 5.76 -8.47
CA ARG A 17 -2.98 6.14 -9.17
C ARG A 17 -2.82 6.13 -10.69
N SER A 18 -1.64 6.46 -11.20
CA SER A 18 -1.36 6.41 -12.63
C SER A 18 -1.13 4.97 -13.13
N GLU A 19 -0.42 4.15 -12.36
CA GLU A 19 -0.08 2.77 -12.73
C GLU A 19 -1.27 1.81 -12.57
N TYR A 20 -2.15 2.07 -11.59
CA TYR A 20 -3.30 1.25 -11.25
C TYR A 20 -4.60 2.08 -11.32
N PRO A 21 -4.98 2.61 -12.51
CA PRO A 21 -6.08 3.58 -12.65
C PRO A 21 -7.46 2.99 -12.32
N ASP A 22 -7.60 1.66 -12.38
CA ASP A 22 -8.83 0.95 -12.04
C ASP A 22 -9.08 0.86 -10.52
N TYR A 23 -8.09 1.18 -9.69
CA TYR A 23 -8.17 1.07 -8.24
C TYR A 23 -8.34 2.45 -7.58
N HIS A 24 -9.08 2.49 -6.48
CA HIS A 24 -9.46 3.73 -5.82
C HIS A 24 -8.74 3.89 -4.48
N PHE A 25 -7.75 4.78 -4.44
CA PHE A 25 -6.97 5.11 -3.25
C PHE A 25 -7.65 6.23 -2.45
N HIS A 26 -8.21 5.89 -1.29
CA HIS A 26 -8.92 6.80 -0.40
C HIS A 26 -8.19 7.03 0.91
N LEU A 27 -8.23 8.25 1.42
CA LEU A 27 -7.74 8.57 2.77
C LEU A 27 -8.85 8.28 3.78
N LYS A 28 -8.55 7.45 4.78
CA LYS A 28 -9.45 7.01 5.87
C LYS A 28 -8.67 6.95 7.20
N SER A 29 -9.31 6.41 8.23
CA SER A 29 -8.73 6.29 9.58
C SER A 29 -7.79 5.10 9.80
N ARG A 30 -7.69 4.18 8.83
CA ARG A 30 -6.80 3.02 8.87
C ARG A 30 -6.57 2.44 7.48
N PHE A 31 -5.47 1.70 7.32
CA PHE A 31 -5.25 0.83 6.17
C PHE A 31 -6.32 -0.26 6.11
N SER A 32 -6.95 -0.42 4.95
CA SER A 32 -7.82 -1.56 4.67
C SER A 32 -8.23 -1.61 3.19
N PHE A 33 -8.29 -2.82 2.67
CA PHE A 33 -8.91 -3.12 1.39
C PHE A 33 -10.41 -3.42 1.53
N ARG A 34 -11.20 -2.93 0.57
CA ARG A 34 -12.58 -3.39 0.36
C ARG A 34 -12.74 -3.84 -1.09
N TYR A 35 -13.12 -5.11 -1.25
CA TYR A 35 -13.38 -5.71 -2.55
C TYR A 35 -14.44 -4.90 -3.33
N PRO A 36 -14.25 -4.70 -4.65
CA PRO A 36 -13.15 -5.22 -5.47
C PRO A 36 -11.93 -4.30 -5.59
N LYS A 37 -12.10 -2.98 -5.42
CA LYS A 37 -11.13 -2.00 -5.95
C LYS A 37 -10.80 -0.85 -4.99
N MET A 38 -11.29 -0.89 -3.75
CA MET A 38 -11.12 0.22 -2.81
C MET A 38 -9.94 -0.03 -1.89
N ILE A 39 -8.93 0.85 -1.96
CA ILE A 39 -7.74 0.83 -1.13
C ILE A 39 -7.82 2.02 -0.18
N ASN A 40 -8.10 1.75 1.10
CA ASN A 40 -8.13 2.79 2.12
C ASN A 40 -6.74 2.89 2.77
N LEU A 41 -6.22 4.11 2.87
CA LEU A 41 -4.95 4.44 3.47
C LEU A 41 -5.19 5.23 4.75
N ASP A 42 -4.39 4.98 5.78
CA ASP A 42 -4.46 5.77 6.99
C ASP A 42 -3.96 7.20 6.73
N GLN A 43 -4.87 8.18 6.78
CA GLN A 43 -4.56 9.58 6.53
C GLN A 43 -3.55 10.13 7.55
N SER A 44 -3.55 9.63 8.78
CA SER A 44 -2.61 10.12 9.81
C SER A 44 -1.17 9.88 9.37
N THR A 45 -0.92 8.71 8.75
CA THR A 45 0.40 8.32 8.26
C THR A 45 0.91 9.14 7.08
N LEU A 46 0.06 9.92 6.42
CA LEU A 46 0.49 10.89 5.41
C LEU A 46 1.01 12.20 6.00
N LEU A 47 0.55 12.55 7.21
CA LEU A 47 0.74 13.88 7.79
C LEU A 47 1.67 13.88 9.01
N ASP A 48 1.85 12.72 9.64
CA ASP A 48 2.70 12.55 10.81
C ASP A 48 4.16 12.20 10.42
N ASN A 49 4.92 11.70 11.40
CA ASN A 49 6.32 11.33 11.23
C ASN A 49 6.49 9.85 10.82
N THR A 50 5.45 9.16 10.36
CA THR A 50 5.54 7.78 9.88
C THR A 50 6.61 7.69 8.78
N PRO A 51 7.57 6.75 8.84
CA PRO A 51 8.54 6.54 7.79
C PRO A 51 7.88 6.32 6.42
N PHE A 52 8.51 6.80 5.35
CA PHE A 52 8.02 6.55 3.99
C PHE A 52 7.90 5.05 3.70
N THR A 53 8.86 4.26 4.17
CA THR A 53 8.92 2.80 3.99
C THR A 53 7.70 2.11 4.56
N ASP A 54 7.28 2.50 5.75
CA ASP A 54 6.16 1.89 6.46
C ASP A 54 4.84 2.24 5.77
N PHE A 55 4.70 3.52 5.38
CA PHE A 55 3.57 3.98 4.57
C PHE A 55 3.46 3.23 3.23
N ALA A 56 4.59 3.11 2.52
CA ALA A 56 4.64 2.43 1.23
C ALA A 56 4.33 0.94 1.36
N LEU A 57 4.93 0.25 2.33
CA LEU A 57 4.70 -1.18 2.58
C LEU A 57 3.23 -1.47 2.90
N GLN A 58 2.62 -0.70 3.80
CA GLN A 58 1.20 -0.83 4.15
C GLN A 58 0.31 -0.57 2.93
N THR A 59 0.60 0.49 2.15
CA THR A 59 -0.15 0.79 0.92
C THR A 59 -0.06 -0.34 -0.11
N LEU A 60 1.13 -0.92 -0.29
CA LEU A 60 1.33 -2.03 -1.23
C LEU A 60 0.70 -3.33 -0.75
N HIS A 61 0.59 -3.54 0.56
CA HIS A 61 -0.14 -4.67 1.14
C HIS A 61 -1.63 -4.58 0.79
N GLU A 62 -2.27 -3.42 0.98
CA GLU A 62 -3.68 -3.24 0.63
C GLU A 62 -3.93 -3.33 -0.89
N LEU A 63 -2.99 -2.83 -1.70
CA LEU A 63 -3.00 -3.06 -3.15
C LEU A 63 -2.81 -4.55 -3.49
N GLY A 64 -2.01 -5.28 -2.71
CA GLY A 64 -1.82 -6.72 -2.85
C GLY A 64 -3.13 -7.49 -2.65
N HIS A 65 -3.92 -7.13 -1.64
CA HIS A 65 -5.28 -7.67 -1.50
C HIS A 65 -6.14 -7.43 -2.74
N ALA A 66 -6.04 -6.23 -3.32
CA ALA A 66 -6.83 -5.83 -4.46
C ALA A 66 -6.41 -6.54 -5.77
N LEU A 67 -5.11 -6.71 -6.00
CA LEU A 67 -4.57 -7.40 -7.17
C LEU A 67 -4.80 -8.91 -7.13
N ASN A 68 -4.78 -9.50 -5.94
CA ASN A 68 -5.08 -10.91 -5.74
C ASN A 68 -6.60 -11.19 -5.63
N GLU A 69 -7.44 -10.17 -5.77
CA GLU A 69 -8.90 -10.27 -5.68
C GLU A 69 -9.38 -10.92 -4.37
N HIS A 70 -8.68 -10.69 -3.26
CA HIS A 70 -9.00 -11.29 -1.97
C HIS A 70 -10.43 -10.93 -1.53
N GLN A 71 -11.20 -11.92 -1.10
CA GLN A 71 -12.58 -11.73 -0.63
C GLN A 71 -12.71 -12.08 0.86
N ASN A 72 -13.95 -12.24 1.31
CA ASN A 72 -14.24 -12.69 2.66
C ASN A 72 -13.59 -14.05 2.95
N TYR A 73 -13.21 -14.24 4.21
CA TYR A 73 -12.66 -15.49 4.73
C TYR A 73 -13.64 -16.11 5.73
N ALA A 74 -13.69 -17.44 5.78
CA ALA A 74 -14.54 -18.17 6.73
C ALA A 74 -13.80 -18.51 8.03
N THR A 75 -12.48 -18.71 7.95
CA THR A 75 -11.66 -19.10 9.09
C THR A 75 -10.45 -18.18 9.28
N SER A 76 -9.88 -18.19 10.47
CA SER A 76 -8.63 -17.47 10.76
C SER A 76 -7.46 -17.99 9.93
N ILE A 77 -7.46 -19.28 9.56
CA ILE A 77 -6.41 -19.87 8.72
C ILE A 77 -6.52 -19.33 7.28
N ASP A 78 -7.74 -19.22 6.75
CA ASP A 78 -7.96 -18.61 5.44
C ASP A 78 -7.50 -17.16 5.45
N ARG A 79 -7.84 -16.41 6.51
CA ARG A 79 -7.34 -15.05 6.68
C ARG A 79 -5.81 -15.00 6.64
N LEU A 80 -5.11 -15.86 7.39
CA LEU A 80 -3.64 -15.88 7.40
C LEU A 80 -3.04 -16.14 6.01
N LYS A 81 -3.68 -16.96 5.18
CA LYS A 81 -3.26 -17.18 3.79
C LYS A 81 -3.40 -15.90 2.97
N LEU A 82 -4.57 -15.26 3.00
CA LEU A 82 -4.81 -14.00 2.27
C LEU A 82 -3.84 -12.90 2.69
N GLU A 83 -3.60 -12.74 4.00
CA GLU A 83 -2.64 -11.76 4.52
C GLU A 83 -1.21 -12.07 4.02
N SER A 84 -0.81 -13.35 4.03
CA SER A 84 0.50 -13.78 3.54
C SER A 84 0.67 -13.51 2.05
N GLU A 85 -0.35 -13.83 1.24
CA GLU A 85 -0.38 -13.58 -0.21
C GLU A 85 -0.29 -12.08 -0.52
N ALA A 86 -1.02 -11.23 0.22
CA ALA A 86 -0.96 -9.78 0.07
C ALA A 86 0.46 -9.23 0.35
N TRP A 87 1.14 -9.74 1.39
CA TRP A 87 2.52 -9.38 1.67
C TRP A 87 3.52 -9.89 0.61
N GLN A 88 3.32 -11.07 0.04
CA GLN A 88 4.15 -11.54 -1.07
C GLN A 88 3.97 -10.67 -2.31
N THR A 89 2.74 -10.27 -2.62
CA THR A 89 2.46 -9.33 -3.71
C THR A 89 3.13 -7.98 -3.46
N ALA A 90 3.03 -7.42 -2.25
CA ALA A 90 3.71 -6.18 -1.89
C ALA A 90 5.23 -6.27 -2.11
N LYS A 91 5.86 -7.38 -1.68
CA LYS A 91 7.28 -7.66 -1.89
C LYS A 91 7.64 -7.75 -3.37
N PHE A 92 6.78 -8.36 -4.19
CA PHE A 92 6.97 -8.41 -5.64
C PHE A 92 6.88 -7.01 -6.27
N LEU A 93 5.90 -6.19 -5.88
CA LEU A 93 5.72 -4.84 -6.40
C LEU A 93 6.92 -3.93 -6.11
N ILE A 94 7.51 -4.03 -4.91
CA ILE A 94 8.75 -3.30 -4.56
C ILE A 94 9.91 -3.69 -5.49
N LYS A 95 10.01 -4.97 -5.84
CA LYS A 95 11.05 -5.46 -6.76
C LYS A 95 10.81 -5.02 -8.20
N LYS A 96 9.54 -5.06 -8.65
CA LYS A 96 9.10 -4.67 -10.00
C LYS A 96 9.37 -3.18 -10.25
N HIS A 97 9.01 -2.34 -9.28
CA HIS A 97 9.10 -0.90 -9.37
C HIS A 97 10.37 -0.39 -8.69
N GLN A 98 11.53 -0.72 -9.26
CA GLN A 98 12.83 -0.34 -8.68
C GLN A 98 13.02 1.18 -8.52
N HIS A 99 12.27 2.00 -9.24
CA HIS A 99 12.26 3.45 -9.02
C HIS A 99 11.68 3.84 -7.64
N PHE A 100 10.94 2.96 -6.96
CA PHE A 100 10.63 3.12 -5.53
C PHE A 100 11.87 3.04 -4.64
N LYS A 101 12.95 2.38 -5.08
CA LYS A 101 14.24 2.37 -4.37
C LYS A 101 15.02 3.68 -4.53
N ASN A 102 14.74 4.44 -5.59
CA ASN A 102 15.31 5.78 -5.81
C ASN A 102 14.59 6.85 -5.00
N ILE A 103 13.49 6.51 -4.33
CA ILE A 103 12.98 7.26 -3.18
C ILE A 103 13.83 6.78 -1.99
N GLU A 104 15.00 7.40 -1.86
CA GLU A 104 16.06 7.12 -0.90
C GLU A 104 15.66 6.31 0.37
N TYR A 105 16.34 5.16 0.51
CA TYR A 105 16.49 4.28 1.69
C TYR A 105 15.39 3.24 1.96
N LEU A 106 15.56 2.08 1.31
CA LEU A 106 15.19 0.75 1.85
C LEU A 106 16.44 -0.15 2.06
N ASN A 107 17.61 0.46 2.27
CA ASN A 107 18.83 -0.19 2.76
C ASN A 107 19.55 0.77 3.71
#